data_AF-A0A2M8AWZ9-F1
#
_entry.id   AF-A0A2M8AWZ9-F1
#
_cell.length_a   1.000
_cell.length_b   1.000
_cell.length_c   1.000
_cell.angle_alpha   90.00
_cell.angle_beta   90.00
_cell.angle_gamma   90.00
#
_symmetry.space_group_name_H-M   'P 1'
#
loop_
_entity.id
_entity.type
_entity.pdbx_description
1 polymer ?
#
loop_
_entity_poly.entity_id
_entity_poly.type
_entity_poly.pdbx_seq_one_letter_code
_entity_poly.pdbx_strand_id
1 'polypeptide(L)'
;MTGIIRKSGITLALLCALLASWADAGQLVSPADREWAKKAVAEEKSISAPAGKNTVAVLYFKNNTGDPSLDPMRKGIPLLLVTDLSSVPGLSVVERTRLQALTEETNLGATGLVEAGTAPRVGKMLGARWLVGGEIGREKPTRVDLASNVADVPAGTTTGKTSAGGEIEQLFEVEKELLFGVLKHLDVTVTPEEEQRLRKPCSKSATALAALFLGVDAGDRGDLDKAEGYYRKALQTDPGVCIATDALKEIETVRASAPAAGKRSRQLLKTLRGGTSLTDSLTTKEPLLRGGKPLDIPGTRTSPTNINLTFP
;
A
#
# COMPACT_ATOMS: atom_id res chain seq x y z
N MET A 1 41.15 34.37 -57.23
CA MET A 1 39.79 34.49 -57.79
C MET A 1 38.89 33.61 -56.95
N THR A 2 37.81 34.21 -56.39
CA THR A 2 36.49 33.59 -56.11
C THR A 2 36.43 32.25 -55.35
N GLY A 3 35.70 32.07 -54.25
CA GLY A 3 34.62 32.85 -53.66
C GLY A 3 33.97 32.08 -52.51
N ILE A 4 33.19 32.84 -51.75
CA ILE A 4 32.30 32.50 -50.64
C ILE A 4 31.24 31.47 -51.05
N ILE A 5 30.82 30.58 -50.14
CA ILE A 5 29.40 30.31 -49.78
C ILE A 5 29.32 29.59 -48.42
N ARG A 6 28.64 30.25 -47.49
CA ARG A 6 28.10 29.71 -46.23
C ARG A 6 27.10 28.59 -46.52
N LYS A 7 27.05 27.56 -45.67
CA LYS A 7 25.77 27.04 -45.16
C LYS A 7 25.87 26.72 -43.67
N SER A 8 25.14 27.52 -42.91
CA SER A 8 24.77 27.29 -41.52
C SER A 8 23.98 25.98 -41.39
N GLY A 9 24.44 25.10 -40.51
CA GLY A 9 23.68 23.96 -39.98
C GLY A 9 23.39 24.23 -38.52
N ILE A 10 22.22 24.79 -38.26
CA ILE A 10 21.68 25.20 -36.97
C ILE A 10 21.32 23.94 -36.15
N THR A 11 21.83 23.89 -34.93
CA THR A 11 21.23 23.33 -33.70
C THR A 11 19.93 22.54 -33.85
N LEU A 12 19.97 21.24 -33.55
CA LEU A 12 18.80 20.51 -33.03
C LEU A 12 19.23 19.28 -32.21
N ALA A 13 19.75 19.51 -31.01
CA ALA A 13 19.94 18.47 -30.00
C ALA A 13 19.66 19.04 -28.61
N LEU A 14 18.47 19.63 -28.44
CA LEU A 14 17.96 20.14 -27.17
C LEU A 14 16.43 20.07 -27.20
N LEU A 15 15.91 18.86 -27.39
CA LEU A 15 14.47 18.58 -27.30
C LEU A 15 14.20 17.15 -26.80
N CYS A 16 14.84 16.75 -25.71
CA CYS A 16 14.48 15.51 -24.99
C CYS A 16 14.48 15.67 -23.45
N ALA A 17 14.43 16.90 -22.93
CA ALA A 17 14.44 17.18 -21.49
C ALA A 17 13.13 17.82 -20.98
N LEU A 18 12.00 17.56 -21.64
CA LEU A 18 10.68 18.07 -21.24
C LEU A 18 9.57 17.02 -21.33
N LEU A 19 9.87 15.75 -21.06
CA LEU A 19 8.88 14.91 -20.39
C LEU A 19 9.10 15.10 -18.90
N ALA A 20 8.63 16.25 -18.42
CA ALA A 20 8.48 16.47 -16.99
C ALA A 20 7.71 15.28 -16.44
N SER A 21 8.38 14.50 -15.59
CA SER A 21 7.74 13.52 -14.73
C SER A 21 6.52 14.19 -14.14
N TRP A 22 5.34 13.70 -14.50
CA TRP A 22 4.13 14.09 -13.81
C TRP A 22 4.41 13.68 -12.38
N ALA A 23 4.52 14.65 -11.47
CA ALA A 23 4.66 14.37 -10.07
C ALA A 23 3.34 13.69 -9.67
N ASP A 24 3.34 12.36 -9.68
CA ASP A 24 2.30 11.58 -9.03
C ASP A 24 2.20 12.13 -7.61
N ALA A 25 0.97 12.32 -7.12
CA ALA A 25 0.76 12.76 -5.75
C ALA A 25 1.24 11.71 -4.72
N GLY A 26 1.75 10.57 -5.20
CA GLY A 26 2.32 9.49 -4.42
C GLY A 26 1.24 8.71 -3.67
N GLN A 27 0.02 8.68 -4.20
CA GLN A 27 -1.14 8.07 -3.54
C GLN A 27 -1.52 6.73 -4.14
N LEU A 28 -1.12 6.38 -5.37
CA LEU A 28 -1.35 5.09 -5.99
C LEU A 28 -0.03 4.43 -6.39
N VAL A 29 0.02 3.10 -6.27
CA VAL A 29 1.21 2.34 -6.67
C VAL A 29 1.35 2.30 -8.18
N SER A 30 2.36 2.99 -8.69
CA SER A 30 2.65 3.07 -10.12
C SER A 30 3.36 1.81 -10.65
N PRO A 31 3.38 1.58 -11.97
CA PRO A 31 4.25 0.57 -12.57
C PRO A 31 5.73 0.80 -12.26
N ALA A 32 6.17 2.06 -12.16
CA ALA A 32 7.55 2.41 -11.82
C ALA A 32 7.91 1.96 -10.40
N ASP A 33 6.99 2.10 -9.43
CA ASP A 33 7.19 1.63 -8.05
C ASP A 33 7.38 0.11 -8.01
N ARG A 34 6.59 -0.64 -8.79
CA ARG A 34 6.69 -2.10 -8.87
C ARG A 34 8.01 -2.55 -9.50
N GLU A 35 8.44 -1.90 -10.57
CA GLU A 35 9.74 -2.19 -11.18
C GLU A 35 10.91 -1.83 -10.26
N TRP A 36 10.80 -0.71 -9.53
CA TRP A 36 11.76 -0.37 -8.47
C TRP A 36 11.81 -1.45 -7.38
N ALA A 37 10.66 -1.93 -6.90
CA ALA A 37 10.58 -2.96 -5.86
C ALA A 37 11.22 -4.27 -6.31
N LYS A 38 10.92 -4.76 -7.53
CA LYS A 38 11.56 -5.94 -8.12
C LYS A 38 13.08 -5.82 -8.13
N LYS A 39 13.58 -4.66 -8.56
CA LYS A 39 15.02 -4.40 -8.58
C LYS A 39 15.62 -4.37 -7.18
N ALA A 40 14.97 -3.71 -6.23
CA ALA A 40 15.44 -3.64 -4.84
C ALA A 40 15.53 -5.03 -4.19
N VAL A 41 14.56 -5.92 -4.45
CA VAL A 41 14.59 -7.31 -3.96
C VAL A 41 15.67 -8.14 -4.67
N ALA A 42 15.81 -8.00 -5.99
CA ALA A 42 16.82 -8.72 -6.76
C ALA A 42 18.26 -8.34 -6.34
N GLU A 43 18.48 -7.07 -6.03
CA GLU A 43 19.78 -6.52 -5.68
C GLU A 43 20.05 -6.54 -4.17
N GLU A 44 19.12 -7.01 -3.34
CA GLU A 44 19.16 -6.91 -1.86
C GLU A 44 20.51 -7.26 -1.24
N LYS A 45 21.12 -8.37 -1.68
CA LYS A 45 22.42 -8.85 -1.15
C LYS A 45 23.60 -7.92 -1.43
N SER A 46 23.46 -7.05 -2.44
CA SER A 46 24.46 -6.07 -2.84
C SER A 46 24.18 -4.66 -2.27
N ILE A 47 23.02 -4.45 -1.64
CA ILE A 47 22.65 -3.16 -1.07
C ILE A 47 23.43 -2.92 0.22
N SER A 48 24.30 -1.90 0.19
CA SER A 48 24.92 -1.36 1.40
C SER A 48 23.91 -0.55 2.22
N ALA A 49 24.16 -0.41 3.53
CA ALA A 49 23.34 0.46 4.36
C ALA A 49 23.28 1.89 3.79
N PRO A 50 22.12 2.57 3.88
CA PRO A 50 21.96 3.91 3.34
C PRO A 50 22.95 4.89 3.99
N ALA A 51 23.68 5.63 3.15
CA ALA A 51 24.67 6.64 3.59
C ALA A 51 24.04 8.00 3.93
N GLY A 52 22.78 8.21 3.54
CA GLY A 52 22.02 9.43 3.83
C GLY A 52 21.70 9.56 5.32
N LYS A 53 22.02 10.71 5.92
CA LYS A 53 21.95 10.86 7.38
C LYS A 53 20.52 10.90 7.93
N ASN A 54 19.50 11.27 7.13
CA ASN A 54 18.16 11.62 7.64
C ASN A 54 16.99 11.05 6.79
N THR A 55 17.15 9.89 6.17
CA THR A 55 16.04 9.24 5.42
C THR A 55 15.20 8.37 6.36
N VAL A 56 13.88 8.58 6.38
CA VAL A 56 12.93 7.84 7.22
C VAL A 56 11.89 7.10 6.37
N ALA A 57 11.59 5.86 6.70
CA ALA A 57 10.43 5.14 6.18
C ALA A 57 9.49 4.78 7.33
N VAL A 58 8.19 5.03 7.13
CA VAL A 58 7.14 4.67 8.09
C VAL A 58 6.44 3.42 7.58
N LEU A 59 6.58 2.33 8.33
CA LEU A 59 6.04 1.02 8.02
C LEU A 59 4.55 0.94 8.39
N TYR A 60 3.86 -0.07 7.87
CA TYR A 60 2.48 -0.34 8.26
C TYR A 60 2.39 -0.78 9.71
N PHE A 61 1.38 -0.25 10.40
CA PHE A 61 1.13 -0.60 11.78
C PHE A 61 0.44 -1.96 11.86
N LYS A 62 0.75 -2.70 12.92
CA LYS A 62 0.08 -3.97 13.21
C LYS A 62 -1.20 -3.72 14.00
N ASN A 63 -2.33 -4.20 13.49
CA ASN A 63 -3.57 -4.19 14.28
C ASN A 63 -3.56 -5.36 15.27
N ASN A 64 -3.36 -5.06 16.56
CA ASN A 64 -3.35 -6.04 17.66
C ASN A 64 -4.66 -6.03 18.46
N THR A 65 -5.69 -5.34 17.97
CA THR A 65 -6.98 -5.21 18.67
C THR A 65 -7.91 -6.42 18.49
N GLY A 66 -7.65 -7.25 17.48
CA GLY A 66 -8.55 -8.33 17.07
C GLY A 66 -9.81 -7.87 16.31
N ASP A 67 -9.96 -6.57 16.06
CA ASP A 67 -11.10 -5.98 15.36
C ASP A 67 -10.70 -5.58 13.92
N PRO A 68 -11.19 -6.30 12.89
CA PRO A 68 -10.89 -6.01 11.49
C PRO A 68 -11.40 -4.65 11.02
N SER A 69 -12.38 -4.04 11.72
CA SER A 69 -12.86 -2.70 11.36
C SER A 69 -11.79 -1.62 11.53
N LEU A 70 -10.74 -1.90 12.32
CA LEU A 70 -9.58 -1.03 12.51
C LEU A 70 -8.44 -1.32 11.52
N ASP A 71 -8.55 -2.32 10.66
CA ASP A 71 -7.50 -2.64 9.68
C ASP A 71 -7.12 -1.47 8.75
N PRO A 72 -8.05 -0.60 8.30
CA PRO A 72 -7.68 0.57 7.51
C PRO A 72 -6.67 1.49 8.22
N MET A 73 -6.67 1.53 9.55
CA MET A 73 -5.73 2.34 10.34
C MET A 73 -4.28 1.87 10.20
N ARG A 74 -4.06 0.60 9.84
CA ARG A 74 -2.71 0.03 9.63
C ARG A 74 -1.93 0.78 8.56
N LYS A 75 -2.63 1.33 7.57
CA LYS A 75 -2.09 2.19 6.51
C LYS A 75 -2.40 3.67 6.76
N GLY A 76 -3.52 3.95 7.40
CA GLY A 76 -3.97 5.30 7.75
C GLY A 76 -3.05 6.05 8.71
N ILE A 77 -2.62 5.43 9.82
CA ILE A 77 -1.71 6.08 10.77
C ILE A 77 -0.35 6.40 10.13
N PRO A 78 0.31 5.46 9.42
CA PRO A 78 1.52 5.76 8.65
C PRO A 78 1.33 6.87 7.62
N LEU A 79 0.18 6.94 6.95
CA LEU A 79 -0.11 8.02 6.00
C LEU A 79 -0.07 9.39 6.70
N LEU A 80 -0.69 9.51 7.88
CA LEU A 80 -0.69 10.77 8.64
C LEU A 80 0.74 11.14 9.03
N LEU A 81 1.48 10.19 9.62
CA LEU A 81 2.89 10.39 9.99
C LEU A 81 3.76 10.78 8.79
N VAL A 82 3.62 10.10 7.64
CA VAL A 82 4.36 10.42 6.41
C VAL A 82 4.02 11.83 5.94
N THR A 83 2.74 12.22 5.98
CA THR A 83 2.29 13.56 5.57
C THR A 83 2.95 14.64 6.42
N ASP A 84 2.99 14.46 7.73
CA ASP A 84 3.60 15.42 8.65
C ASP A 84 5.12 15.43 8.57
N LEU A 85 5.76 14.27 8.61
CA LEU A 85 7.22 14.13 8.51
C LEU A 85 7.77 14.67 7.20
N SER A 86 7.00 14.61 6.11
CA SER A 86 7.40 15.18 4.82
C SER A 86 7.46 16.71 4.83
N SER A 87 6.82 17.35 5.82
CA SER A 87 6.85 18.81 5.99
C SER A 87 8.00 19.29 6.90
N VAL A 88 8.78 18.36 7.47
CA VAL A 88 9.90 18.65 8.37
C VAL A 88 11.17 18.90 7.55
N PRO A 89 11.76 20.10 7.61
CA PRO A 89 13.01 20.38 6.89
C PRO A 89 14.14 19.48 7.34
N GLY A 90 14.94 19.00 6.38
CA GLY A 90 16.09 18.13 6.65
C GLY A 90 15.75 16.65 6.86
N LEU A 91 14.47 16.26 6.85
CA LEU A 91 14.04 14.87 6.72
C LEU A 91 13.75 14.53 5.25
N SER A 92 14.16 13.33 4.84
CA SER A 92 13.73 12.73 3.56
C SER A 92 12.83 11.55 3.87
N VAL A 93 11.55 11.64 3.53
CA VAL A 93 10.58 10.56 3.80
C VAL A 93 10.47 9.66 2.58
N VAL A 94 10.55 8.35 2.80
CA VAL A 94 10.32 7.35 1.75
C VAL A 94 8.85 7.37 1.36
N GLU A 95 8.60 7.44 0.05
CA GLU A 95 7.26 7.42 -0.52
C GLU A 95 6.48 6.17 -0.08
N ARG A 96 5.22 6.37 0.33
CA ARG A 96 4.32 5.32 0.79
C ARG A 96 4.10 4.24 -0.28
N THR A 97 4.03 4.63 -1.55
CA THR A 97 3.85 3.73 -2.70
C THR A 97 5.03 2.80 -2.89
N ARG A 98 6.27 3.23 -2.60
CA ARG A 98 7.44 2.35 -2.60
C ARG A 98 7.38 1.29 -1.51
N LEU A 99 6.94 1.66 -0.31
CA LEU A 99 6.71 0.68 0.75
C LEU A 99 5.63 -0.33 0.33
N GLN A 100 4.52 0.13 -0.24
CA GLN A 100 3.45 -0.74 -0.72
C GLN A 100 3.95 -1.68 -1.82
N ALA A 101 4.68 -1.17 -2.83
CA ALA A 101 5.25 -1.97 -3.89
C ALA A 101 6.26 -3.02 -3.38
N LEU A 102 7.10 -2.64 -2.41
CA LEU A 102 8.03 -3.59 -1.77
C LEU A 102 7.29 -4.68 -0.99
N THR A 103 6.20 -4.33 -0.32
CA THR A 103 5.32 -5.27 0.37
C THR A 103 4.70 -6.26 -0.61
N GLU A 104 4.18 -5.78 -1.75
CA GLU A 104 3.64 -6.60 -2.84
C GLU A 104 4.68 -7.55 -3.42
N GLU A 105 5.88 -7.06 -3.71
CA GLU A 105 6.94 -7.84 -4.35
C GLU A 105 7.50 -8.94 -3.43
N THR A 106 7.73 -8.62 -2.16
CA THR A 106 8.35 -9.57 -1.22
C THR A 106 7.38 -10.64 -0.72
N ASN A 107 6.09 -10.50 -0.99
CA ASN A 107 5.00 -11.26 -0.34
C ASN A 107 5.09 -11.27 1.20
N LEU A 108 5.87 -10.36 1.78
CA LEU A 108 5.87 -10.12 3.20
C LEU A 108 4.56 -9.40 3.45
N GLY A 109 3.59 -10.05 4.11
CA GLY A 109 2.43 -9.33 4.61
C GLY A 109 2.89 -8.13 5.45
N ALA A 110 2.05 -7.13 5.63
CA ALA A 110 2.38 -5.92 6.38
C ALA A 110 2.99 -6.18 7.78
N THR A 111 2.74 -7.36 8.37
CA THR A 111 3.32 -7.81 9.65
C THR A 111 4.72 -8.40 9.54
N GLY A 112 5.11 -8.97 8.40
CA GLY A 112 6.41 -9.59 8.18
C GLY A 112 7.55 -8.59 7.95
N LEU A 113 7.23 -7.29 7.78
CA LEU A 113 8.22 -6.23 7.58
C LEU A 113 8.76 -5.66 8.91
N VAL A 114 8.02 -5.83 10.01
CA VAL A 114 8.29 -5.26 11.35
C VAL A 114 8.86 -6.28 12.34
N GLU A 115 9.15 -7.52 11.92
CA GLU A 115 9.84 -8.48 12.79
C GLU A 115 11.27 -8.00 13.07
N ALA A 116 11.77 -8.26 14.30
CA ALA A 116 13.07 -7.73 14.75
C ALA A 116 14.25 -8.12 13.84
N GLY A 117 14.13 -9.19 13.05
CA GLY A 117 15.12 -9.60 12.06
C GLY A 117 14.95 -9.00 10.65
N THR A 118 13.79 -8.42 10.32
CA THR A 118 13.48 -7.94 8.97
C THR A 118 13.69 -6.45 8.79
N ALA A 119 13.67 -5.66 9.87
CA ALA A 119 13.81 -4.21 9.80
C ALA A 119 15.10 -3.74 9.11
N PRO A 120 16.32 -4.23 9.43
CA PRO A 120 17.54 -3.79 8.74
C PRO A 120 17.53 -4.11 7.24
N ARG A 121 16.93 -5.26 6.87
CA ARG A 121 16.78 -5.71 5.48
C ARG A 121 15.84 -4.78 4.70
N VAL A 122 14.66 -4.50 5.27
CA VAL A 122 13.65 -3.62 4.67
C VAL A 122 14.17 -2.19 4.55
N GLY A 123 14.83 -1.69 5.59
CA GLY A 123 15.43 -0.35 5.60
C GLY A 123 16.50 -0.16 4.53
N LYS A 124 17.36 -1.17 4.30
CA LYS A 124 18.33 -1.17 3.21
C LYS A 124 17.65 -1.07 1.85
N MET A 125 16.65 -1.91 1.57
CA MET A 125 15.91 -1.88 0.31
C MET A 125 15.21 -0.54 0.07
N LEU A 126 14.64 0.07 1.13
CA LEU A 126 14.00 1.38 1.06
C LEU A 126 15.00 2.55 1.03
N GLY A 127 16.30 2.30 1.25
CA GLY A 127 17.30 3.35 1.42
C GLY A 127 17.05 4.23 2.65
N ALA A 128 16.33 3.72 3.64
CA ALA A 128 15.98 4.45 4.86
C ALA A 128 17.00 4.19 5.97
N ARG A 129 17.50 5.25 6.59
CA ARG A 129 18.29 5.15 7.82
C ARG A 129 17.38 4.83 8.99
N TRP A 130 16.24 5.51 9.06
CA TRP A 130 15.28 5.38 10.14
C TRP A 130 14.08 4.58 9.69
N LEU A 131 13.67 3.61 10.49
CA LEU A 131 12.39 2.92 10.32
C LEU A 131 11.48 3.23 11.49
N VAL A 132 10.27 3.65 11.18
CA VAL A 132 9.20 3.88 12.15
C VAL A 132 8.17 2.78 11.93
N GLY A 133 8.06 1.85 12.88
CA GLY A 133 7.02 0.82 12.90
C GLY A 133 6.14 0.99 14.12
N GLY A 134 5.02 0.27 14.18
CA GLY A 134 4.15 0.39 15.32
C GLY A 134 3.01 -0.63 15.38
N GLU A 135 2.26 -0.53 16.45
CA GLU A 135 1.13 -1.39 16.77
C GLU A 135 -0.07 -0.53 17.19
N ILE A 136 -1.26 -1.00 16.81
CA ILE A 136 -2.55 -0.43 17.19
C ILE A 136 -3.15 -1.38 18.22
N GLY A 137 -3.30 -0.87 19.44
CA GLY A 137 -4.01 -1.49 20.55
C GLY A 137 -5.32 -0.78 20.83
N ARG A 138 -6.14 -1.41 21.66
CA ARG A 138 -7.39 -0.84 22.14
C ARG A 138 -7.78 -1.51 23.46
N GLU A 139 -7.89 -0.72 24.51
CA GLU A 139 -8.41 -1.20 25.79
C GLU A 139 -9.95 -1.34 25.77
N LYS A 140 -10.66 -0.39 25.13
CA LYS A 140 -12.14 -0.30 25.09
C LYS A 140 -12.61 0.19 23.72
N PRO A 141 -13.85 -0.12 23.27
CA PRO A 141 -14.30 0.20 21.90
C PRO A 141 -14.12 1.65 21.44
N THR A 142 -14.26 2.62 22.35
CA THR A 142 -14.13 4.06 22.05
C THR A 142 -12.70 4.57 22.14
N ARG A 143 -11.73 3.74 22.52
CA ARG A 143 -10.33 4.13 22.69
C ARG A 143 -9.47 3.59 21.55
N VAL A 144 -8.36 4.27 21.29
CA VAL A 144 -7.26 3.76 20.47
C VAL A 144 -5.95 4.01 21.20
N ASP A 145 -5.07 3.01 21.20
CA ASP A 145 -3.72 3.09 21.75
C ASP A 145 -2.73 2.82 20.61
N LEU A 146 -1.83 3.76 20.34
CA LEU A 146 -0.80 3.65 19.32
C LEU A 146 0.55 3.50 20.01
N ALA A 147 1.30 2.46 19.67
CA ALA A 147 2.68 2.29 20.08
C ALA A 147 3.57 2.32 18.84
N SER A 148 4.68 3.04 18.90
CA SER A 148 5.65 3.15 17.81
C SER A 148 7.05 2.83 18.30
N ASN A 149 7.84 2.19 17.44
CA ASN A 149 9.26 1.95 17.61
C ASN A 149 10.05 2.60 16.48
N VAL A 150 11.18 3.22 16.83
CA VAL A 150 12.11 3.82 15.88
C VAL A 150 13.39 2.99 15.86
N ALA A 151 13.85 2.59 14.67
CA ALA A 151 15.06 1.79 14.49
C ALA A 151 16.08 2.51 13.60
N ASP A 152 17.35 2.45 13.99
CA ASP A 152 18.51 2.88 13.18
C ASP A 152 18.99 1.67 12.37
N VAL A 153 18.79 1.71 11.06
CA VAL A 153 19.09 0.63 10.11
C VAL A 153 20.59 0.32 10.04
N PRO A 154 21.50 1.30 9.90
CA PRO A 154 22.93 1.08 10.05
C PRO A 154 23.33 0.42 11.38
N ALA A 155 22.77 0.86 12.50
CA ALA A 155 23.11 0.32 13.81
C ALA A 155 22.48 -1.07 14.07
N GLY A 156 21.38 -1.39 13.38
CA GLY A 156 20.61 -2.62 13.60
C GLY A 156 19.91 -2.64 14.97
N THR A 157 19.68 -1.47 15.56
CA THR A 157 19.11 -1.34 16.91
C THR A 157 17.86 -0.46 16.91
N THR A 158 16.97 -0.72 17.87
CA THR A 158 15.83 0.15 18.16
C THR A 158 16.32 1.29 19.05
N THR A 159 16.19 2.54 18.60
CA THR A 159 16.63 3.72 19.34
C THR A 159 15.62 4.16 20.38
N GLY A 160 14.34 3.87 20.18
CA GLY A 160 13.32 4.24 21.15
C GLY A 160 11.93 3.67 20.87
N LYS A 161 11.11 3.70 21.91
CA LYS A 161 9.67 3.44 21.84
C LYS A 161 8.92 4.70 22.29
N THR A 162 7.76 4.92 21.69
CA THR A 162 6.82 5.95 22.12
C THR A 162 5.41 5.40 22.00
N SER A 163 4.48 5.95 22.77
CA SER A 163 3.09 5.56 22.72
C SER A 163 2.20 6.75 23.01
N ALA A 164 1.03 6.77 22.39
CA ALA A 164 -0.03 7.73 22.62
C ALA A 164 -1.37 6.99 22.65
N GLY A 165 -2.37 7.50 23.36
CA GLY A 165 -3.68 6.86 23.37
C GLY A 165 -4.76 7.73 23.94
N GLY A 166 -5.97 7.60 23.40
CA GLY A 166 -7.10 8.45 23.72
C GLY A 166 -8.38 7.96 23.05
N GLU A 167 -9.43 8.76 23.13
CA GLU A 167 -10.68 8.44 22.43
C GLU A 167 -10.46 8.44 20.92
N ILE A 168 -11.09 7.49 20.21
CA ILE A 168 -10.95 7.31 18.76
C ILE A 168 -11.49 8.52 18.00
N GLU A 169 -12.46 9.24 18.57
CA GLU A 169 -12.96 10.51 18.06
C GLU A 169 -11.89 11.60 18.06
N GLN A 170 -10.89 11.48 18.95
CA GLN A 170 -9.73 12.37 19.08
C GLN A 170 -8.47 11.77 18.47
N LEU A 171 -8.60 10.82 17.53
CA LEU A 171 -7.46 10.16 16.88
C LEU A 171 -6.43 11.16 16.33
N PHE A 172 -6.87 12.33 15.88
CA PHE A 172 -6.00 13.40 15.40
C PHE A 172 -5.07 13.96 16.48
N GLU A 173 -5.46 13.97 17.76
CA GLU A 173 -4.58 14.39 18.87
C GLU A 173 -3.62 13.27 19.24
N VAL A 174 -4.13 12.03 19.29
CA VAL A 174 -3.33 10.82 19.55
C VAL A 174 -2.21 10.67 18.52
N GLU A 175 -2.51 10.91 17.25
CA GLU A 175 -1.52 10.89 16.17
C GLU A 175 -0.45 11.97 16.36
N LYS A 176 -0.80 13.20 16.75
CA LYS A 176 0.19 14.25 17.00
C LYS A 176 1.09 13.97 18.18
N GLU A 177 0.55 13.42 19.26
CA GLU A 177 1.37 12.97 20.38
C GLU A 177 2.38 11.91 19.93
N LEU A 178 1.93 10.94 19.13
CA LEU A 178 2.80 9.91 18.55
C LEU A 178 3.87 10.53 17.63
N LEU A 179 3.50 11.45 16.75
CA LEU A 179 4.41 12.16 15.84
C LEU A 179 5.54 12.87 16.61
N PHE A 180 5.21 13.64 17.65
CA PHE A 180 6.23 14.31 18.46
C PHE A 180 7.06 13.32 19.29
N GLY A 181 6.48 12.18 19.68
CA GLY A 181 7.21 11.06 20.26
C GLY A 181 8.25 10.47 19.29
N VAL A 182 7.85 10.28 18.02
CA VAL A 182 8.74 9.79 16.95
C VAL A 182 9.85 10.81 16.66
N LEU A 183 9.52 12.09 16.51
CA LEU A 183 10.48 13.16 16.24
C LEU A 183 11.58 13.28 17.30
N LYS A 184 11.30 12.97 18.57
CA LYS A 184 12.31 12.94 19.64
C LYS A 184 13.34 11.82 19.48
N HIS A 185 12.96 10.73 18.80
CA HIS A 185 13.83 9.57 18.55
C HIS A 185 14.53 9.65 17.19
N LEU A 186 14.01 10.49 16.29
CA LEU A 186 14.74 10.93 15.11
C LEU A 186 15.74 12.00 15.56
N ASP A 187 16.98 11.96 15.08
CA ASP A 187 18.02 12.94 15.43
C ASP A 187 17.76 14.31 14.73
N VAL A 188 16.57 14.86 14.92
CA VAL A 188 16.03 16.02 14.23
C VAL A 188 15.49 17.02 15.25
N THR A 189 15.96 18.26 15.16
CA THR A 189 15.44 19.36 15.96
C THR A 189 14.40 20.12 15.14
N VAL A 190 13.27 20.43 15.76
CA VAL A 190 12.15 21.15 15.14
C VAL A 190 12.04 22.54 15.77
N THR A 191 11.89 23.59 14.97
CA THR A 191 11.71 24.96 15.50
C THR A 191 10.30 25.16 16.07
N PRO A 192 10.06 26.16 16.93
CA PRO A 192 8.71 26.46 17.43
C PRO A 192 7.68 26.70 16.31
N GLU A 193 8.08 27.33 15.20
CA GLU A 193 7.22 27.59 14.05
C GLU A 193 6.88 26.29 13.29
N GLU A 194 7.84 25.40 13.16
CA GLU A 194 7.64 24.07 12.57
C GLU A 194 6.74 23.22 13.48
N GLU A 195 6.95 23.25 14.79
CA GLU A 195 6.09 22.58 15.76
C GLU A 195 4.63 23.05 15.64
N GLN A 196 4.41 24.36 15.55
CA GLN A 196 3.06 24.92 15.35
C GLN A 196 2.42 24.45 14.04
N ARG A 197 3.21 24.29 12.97
CA ARG A 197 2.74 23.76 11.69
C ARG A 197 2.36 22.28 11.82
N LEU A 198 3.23 21.47 12.42
CA LEU A 198 3.03 20.03 12.63
C LEU A 198 1.84 19.73 13.55
N ARG A 199 1.53 20.62 14.51
CA ARG A 199 0.34 20.51 15.37
C ARG A 199 -0.99 20.64 14.62
N LYS A 200 -1.00 21.13 13.38
CA LYS A 200 -2.22 21.18 12.56
C LYS A 200 -2.51 19.76 12.04
N PRO A 201 -3.64 19.14 12.42
CA PRO A 201 -3.95 17.80 11.96
C PRO A 201 -4.43 17.79 10.51
N CYS A 202 -4.29 16.63 9.86
CA CYS A 202 -4.89 16.35 8.55
C CYS A 202 -6.40 16.59 8.53
N SER A 203 -7.09 16.21 9.61
CA SER A 203 -8.51 16.48 9.83
C SER A 203 -8.81 16.36 11.32
N LYS A 204 -9.80 17.11 11.81
CA LYS A 204 -10.36 16.93 13.17
C LYS A 204 -11.57 16.00 13.21
N SER A 205 -12.00 15.48 12.05
CA SER A 205 -13.13 14.58 11.94
C SER A 205 -12.65 13.13 11.84
N ALA A 206 -12.93 12.33 12.87
CA ALA A 206 -12.66 10.89 12.84
C ALA A 206 -13.37 10.19 11.67
N THR A 207 -14.55 10.68 11.26
CA THR A 207 -15.26 10.14 10.09
C THR A 207 -14.55 10.47 8.77
N ALA A 208 -13.98 11.67 8.64
CA ALA A 208 -13.20 12.04 7.47
C ALA A 208 -11.90 11.21 7.39
N LEU A 209 -11.21 11.03 8.52
CA LEU A 209 -10.01 10.18 8.60
C LEU A 209 -10.33 8.72 8.29
N ALA A 210 -11.42 8.17 8.84
CA ALA A 210 -11.83 6.79 8.54
C ALA A 210 -12.12 6.60 7.05
N ALA A 211 -12.83 7.54 6.41
CA ALA A 211 -13.06 7.51 4.97
C ALA A 211 -11.74 7.63 4.19
N LEU A 212 -10.83 8.51 4.60
CA LEU A 212 -9.51 8.65 3.99
C LEU A 212 -8.72 7.34 4.02
N PHE A 213 -8.68 6.67 5.17
CA PHE A 213 -7.95 5.42 5.36
C PHE A 213 -8.51 4.28 4.50
N LEU A 214 -9.84 4.20 4.39
CA LEU A 214 -10.51 3.27 3.49
C LEU A 214 -10.18 3.55 2.02
N GLY A 215 -10.07 4.83 1.65
CA GLY A 215 -9.64 5.25 0.31
C GLY A 215 -8.24 4.76 -0.03
N VAL A 216 -7.29 4.95 0.88
CA VAL A 216 -5.91 4.46 0.72
C VAL A 216 -5.85 2.94 0.63
N ASP A 217 -6.55 2.21 1.50
CA ASP A 217 -6.56 0.75 1.45
C ASP A 217 -7.17 0.22 0.14
N ALA A 218 -8.26 0.82 -0.33
CA ALA A 218 -8.87 0.47 -1.61
C ALA A 218 -7.95 0.79 -2.80
N GLY A 219 -7.29 1.95 -2.79
CA GLY A 219 -6.36 2.38 -3.84
C GLY A 219 -5.16 1.43 -3.97
N ASP A 220 -4.57 1.03 -2.85
CA ASP A 220 -3.46 0.07 -2.83
C ASP A 220 -3.88 -1.32 -3.33
N ARG A 221 -5.14 -1.72 -3.13
CA ARG A 221 -5.69 -2.96 -3.70
C ARG A 221 -6.03 -2.85 -5.19
N GLY A 222 -5.87 -1.67 -5.79
CA GLY A 222 -6.24 -1.38 -7.17
C GLY A 222 -7.74 -1.17 -7.40
N ASP A 223 -8.56 -1.11 -6.34
CA ASP A 223 -9.99 -0.85 -6.43
C ASP A 223 -10.25 0.67 -6.49
N LEU A 224 -9.94 1.25 -7.66
CA LEU A 224 -9.98 2.70 -7.86
C LEU A 224 -11.38 3.29 -7.73
N ASP A 225 -12.44 2.52 -8.04
CA ASP A 225 -13.83 2.97 -7.89
C ASP A 225 -14.20 3.12 -6.40
N LYS A 226 -13.85 2.15 -5.56
CA LYS A 226 -14.04 2.29 -4.12
C LYS A 226 -13.15 3.39 -3.54
N ALA A 227 -11.89 3.47 -3.96
CA ALA A 227 -10.97 4.50 -3.49
C ALA A 227 -11.53 5.90 -3.73
N GLU A 228 -11.99 6.17 -4.95
CA GLU A 228 -12.64 7.43 -5.33
C GLU A 228 -13.88 7.73 -4.47
N GLY A 229 -14.75 6.74 -4.26
CA GLY A 229 -15.94 6.88 -3.41
C GLY A 229 -15.58 7.28 -1.98
N TYR A 230 -14.55 6.67 -1.40
CA TYR A 230 -14.07 6.97 -0.06
C TYR A 230 -13.40 8.34 0.04
N TYR A 231 -12.55 8.73 -0.92
CA TYR A 231 -11.94 10.07 -0.93
C TYR A 231 -12.98 11.18 -1.06
N ARG A 232 -14.01 10.99 -1.89
CA ARG A 232 -15.13 11.94 -1.97
C ARG A 232 -15.90 12.03 -0.66
N LYS A 233 -16.15 10.90 0.01
CA LYS A 233 -16.80 10.89 1.34
C LYS A 233 -15.96 11.62 2.38
N ALA A 234 -14.64 11.46 2.35
CA ALA A 234 -13.72 12.18 3.22
C ALA A 234 -13.86 13.70 3.02
N LEU A 235 -13.80 14.16 1.77
CA LEU A 235 -13.94 15.58 1.40
C LEU A 235 -15.34 16.17 1.67
N GLN A 236 -16.39 15.35 1.59
CA GLN A 236 -17.74 15.77 1.99
C GLN A 236 -17.84 16.03 3.50
N THR A 237 -17.10 15.24 4.30
CA THR A 237 -17.10 15.34 5.76
C THR A 237 -16.17 16.47 6.23
N ASP A 238 -15.01 16.59 5.60
CA ASP A 238 -14.03 17.65 5.85
C ASP A 238 -13.39 18.05 4.50
N PRO A 239 -13.77 19.21 3.93
CA PRO A 239 -13.19 19.69 2.67
C PRO A 239 -11.67 19.93 2.70
N GLY A 240 -11.10 20.07 3.90
CA GLY A 240 -9.67 20.29 4.12
C GLY A 240 -8.88 19.02 4.42
N VAL A 241 -9.50 17.83 4.41
CA VAL A 241 -8.82 16.58 4.72
C VAL A 241 -7.61 16.37 3.79
N CYS A 242 -6.46 16.08 4.40
CA CYS A 242 -5.21 15.94 3.67
C CYS A 242 -5.29 14.88 2.56
N ILE A 243 -4.46 15.07 1.53
CA ILE A 243 -4.21 14.21 0.35
C ILE A 243 -5.42 13.83 -0.53
N ALA A 244 -6.66 13.87 -0.03
CA ALA A 244 -7.82 13.28 -0.71
C ALA A 244 -8.07 13.92 -2.08
N THR A 245 -7.92 15.24 -2.18
CA THR A 245 -8.02 15.97 -3.45
C THR A 245 -6.95 15.52 -4.44
N ASP A 246 -5.72 15.32 -3.99
CA ASP A 246 -4.61 14.95 -4.87
C ASP A 246 -4.69 13.47 -5.26
N ALA A 247 -5.15 12.59 -4.36
CA ALA A 247 -5.45 11.20 -4.66
C ALA A 247 -6.56 11.07 -5.73
N LEU A 248 -7.60 11.91 -5.68
CA LEU A 248 -8.63 11.92 -6.72
C LEU A 248 -8.08 12.34 -8.09
N LYS A 249 -7.24 13.38 -8.14
CA LYS A 249 -6.57 13.78 -9.39
C LYS A 249 -5.67 12.67 -9.94
N GLU A 250 -4.99 11.94 -9.07
CA GLU A 250 -4.15 10.81 -9.44
C GLU A 250 -4.99 9.66 -10.03
N ILE A 251 -6.12 9.31 -9.40
CA ILE A 251 -7.08 8.32 -9.94
C ILE A 251 -7.58 8.74 -11.33
N GLU A 252 -7.93 10.02 -11.52
CA GLU A 252 -8.36 10.54 -12.82
C GLU A 252 -7.26 10.41 -13.88
N THR A 253 -6.02 10.72 -13.52
CA THR A 253 -4.85 10.61 -14.40
C THR A 253 -4.56 9.16 -14.79
N VAL A 254 -4.61 8.23 -13.83
CA VAL A 254 -4.45 6.79 -14.08
C VAL A 254 -5.55 6.27 -15.02
N ARG A 255 -6.80 6.71 -14.85
CA ARG A 255 -7.91 6.32 -15.74
C ARG A 255 -7.78 6.91 -17.14
N ALA A 256 -7.30 8.14 -17.26
CA ALA A 256 -7.08 8.80 -18.55
C ALA A 256 -5.96 8.13 -19.35
N SER A 257 -4.94 7.60 -18.67
CA SER A 257 -3.82 6.88 -19.28
C SER A 257 -4.08 5.40 -19.52
N ALA A 258 -5.13 4.82 -18.90
CA ALA A 258 -5.52 3.44 -19.14
C ALA A 258 -5.93 3.24 -20.62
N PRO A 259 -5.35 2.25 -21.34
CA PRO A 259 -5.78 1.96 -22.70
C PRO A 259 -7.27 1.64 -22.67
N ALA A 260 -8.04 2.19 -23.61
CA ALA A 260 -9.50 2.05 -23.69
C ALA A 260 -9.93 0.57 -23.81
N ALA A 261 -9.93 -0.15 -22.68
CA ALA A 261 -10.24 -1.57 -22.57
C ALA A 261 -11.70 -1.85 -22.98
N GLY A 262 -12.55 -0.81 -23.00
CA GLY A 262 -13.94 -0.89 -23.40
C GLY A 262 -14.21 -0.93 -24.91
N LYS A 263 -13.26 -0.54 -25.78
CA LYS A 263 -13.48 -0.61 -27.25
C LYS A 263 -13.11 -1.97 -27.83
N ARG A 264 -11.95 -2.53 -27.45
CA ARG A 264 -11.48 -3.83 -27.96
C ARG A 264 -12.29 -5.01 -27.43
N SER A 265 -12.67 -5.02 -26.14
CA SER A 265 -13.50 -6.09 -25.56
C SER A 265 -14.91 -6.13 -26.16
N ARG A 266 -15.55 -4.97 -26.37
CA ARG A 266 -16.85 -4.89 -27.05
C ARG A 266 -16.76 -5.30 -28.52
N GLN A 267 -15.68 -4.95 -29.22
CA GLN A 267 -15.47 -5.33 -30.61
C GLN A 267 -15.13 -6.82 -30.75
N LEU A 268 -14.40 -7.40 -29.79
CA LEU A 268 -14.16 -8.84 -29.66
C LEU A 268 -15.45 -9.60 -29.33
N LEU A 269 -16.26 -9.12 -28.38
CA LEU A 269 -17.57 -9.71 -28.05
C LEU A 269 -18.54 -9.61 -29.24
N LYS A 270 -18.49 -8.52 -30.01
CA LYS A 270 -19.33 -8.34 -31.21
C LYS A 270 -18.89 -9.25 -32.37
N THR A 271 -17.59 -9.52 -32.51
CA THR A 271 -17.07 -10.47 -33.51
C THR A 271 -17.31 -11.92 -33.09
N LEU A 272 -17.18 -12.26 -31.80
CA LEU A 272 -17.52 -13.58 -31.27
C LEU A 272 -19.02 -13.88 -31.39
N ARG A 273 -19.90 -12.90 -31.12
CA ARG A 273 -21.36 -13.03 -31.28
C ARG A 273 -21.78 -13.20 -32.76
N GLY A 274 -20.96 -12.74 -33.71
CA GLY A 274 -21.18 -12.94 -35.15
C GLY A 274 -20.58 -14.24 -35.71
N GLY A 275 -19.69 -14.91 -34.96
CA GLY A 275 -18.94 -16.08 -35.41
C GLY A 275 -19.40 -17.42 -34.83
N THR A 276 -20.20 -17.44 -33.77
CA THR A 276 -20.72 -18.69 -33.19
C THR A 276 -22.16 -18.95 -33.64
N SER A 277 -22.33 -19.96 -34.48
CA SER A 277 -23.65 -20.52 -34.84
C SER A 277 -24.38 -20.95 -33.57
N LEU A 278 -25.58 -20.42 -33.37
CA LEU A 278 -26.54 -20.86 -32.34
C LEU A 278 -27.03 -22.28 -32.69
N THR A 279 -26.33 -23.32 -32.23
CA THR A 279 -26.94 -24.65 -32.09
C THR A 279 -27.48 -24.79 -30.68
N ASP A 280 -28.64 -24.20 -30.45
CA ASP A 280 -29.44 -24.41 -29.25
C ASP A 280 -30.36 -25.61 -29.53
N SER A 281 -29.82 -26.82 -29.36
CA SER A 281 -30.64 -28.04 -29.27
C SER A 281 -29.91 -29.11 -28.47
N LEU A 282 -30.09 -29.06 -27.14
CA LEU A 282 -29.91 -30.23 -26.29
C LEU A 282 -31.23 -30.98 -26.22
N THR A 283 -31.55 -31.76 -27.25
CA THR A 283 -32.47 -32.89 -27.12
C THR A 283 -31.66 -34.18 -27.13
N THR A 284 -31.35 -34.69 -25.95
CA THR A 284 -31.00 -36.11 -25.80
C THR A 284 -32.27 -36.88 -25.46
N LYS A 285 -32.68 -37.73 -26.40
CA LYS A 285 -33.73 -38.75 -26.26
C LYS A 285 -33.54 -39.58 -24.98
N GLU A 286 -34.69 -39.90 -24.37
CA GLU A 286 -35.01 -40.96 -23.39
C GLU A 286 -33.86 -41.80 -22.78
N PRO A 287 -33.78 -41.91 -21.44
CA PRO A 287 -33.02 -42.97 -20.81
C PRO A 287 -33.81 -44.28 -20.89
N LEU A 288 -33.29 -45.24 -21.67
CA LEU A 288 -33.76 -46.63 -21.66
C LEU A 288 -33.51 -47.25 -20.27
N LEU A 289 -34.61 -47.50 -19.55
CA LEU A 289 -34.66 -48.39 -18.40
C LEU A 289 -34.19 -49.80 -18.81
N ARG A 290 -33.06 -50.27 -18.29
CA ARG A 290 -32.73 -51.70 -18.29
C ARG A 290 -33.06 -52.29 -16.93
N GLY A 291 -34.18 -53.01 -16.89
CA GLY A 291 -34.54 -53.90 -15.79
C GLY A 291 -33.67 -55.16 -15.78
N GLY A 292 -33.31 -55.60 -14.58
CA GLY A 292 -32.71 -56.90 -14.31
C GLY A 292 -32.46 -57.13 -12.81
N LYS A 293 -33.12 -58.15 -12.24
CA LYS A 293 -32.80 -58.87 -10.99
C LYS A 293 -32.77 -60.37 -11.36
N PRO A 294 -32.30 -61.33 -10.53
CA PRO A 294 -31.35 -61.31 -9.38
C PRO A 294 -30.35 -62.50 -9.41
N LEU A 295 -29.37 -62.58 -8.48
CA LEU A 295 -29.05 -63.75 -7.60
C LEU A 295 -27.61 -63.75 -7.03
N ASP A 296 -27.54 -63.69 -5.70
CA ASP A 296 -26.70 -64.39 -4.70
C ASP A 296 -25.25 -64.82 -4.98
N ILE A 297 -24.31 -64.34 -4.14
CA ILE A 297 -23.24 -65.15 -3.49
C ILE A 297 -22.95 -64.57 -2.07
N PRO A 298 -22.77 -65.40 -1.02
CA PRO A 298 -22.87 -65.01 0.39
C PRO A 298 -21.55 -64.52 1.02
N GLY A 299 -21.66 -63.92 2.20
CA GLY A 299 -20.64 -63.04 2.80
C GLY A 299 -19.42 -63.68 3.45
N THR A 300 -18.54 -62.83 3.99
CA THR A 300 -17.85 -63.05 5.28
C THR A 300 -17.06 -61.79 5.74
N ARG A 301 -17.26 -61.49 7.03
CA ARG A 301 -16.35 -60.94 8.05
C ARG A 301 -15.88 -59.48 8.02
N THR A 302 -16.45 -58.78 8.99
CA THR A 302 -15.89 -57.72 9.84
C THR A 302 -14.46 -57.97 10.32
N SER A 303 -13.63 -56.93 10.37
CA SER A 303 -13.08 -56.38 11.64
C SER A 303 -12.19 -55.14 11.41
N PRO A 304 -12.06 -54.25 12.40
CA PRO A 304 -11.58 -52.88 12.25
C PRO A 304 -10.06 -52.76 12.43
N THR A 305 -9.41 -51.89 11.67
CA THR A 305 -8.00 -51.54 11.91
C THR A 305 -7.94 -50.29 12.81
N ASN A 306 -7.64 -50.48 14.08
CA ASN A 306 -7.15 -49.41 14.95
C ASN A 306 -5.69 -49.15 14.63
N ILE A 307 -5.37 -47.98 14.08
CA ILE A 307 -3.99 -47.52 13.93
C ILE A 307 -3.67 -46.67 15.15
N ASN A 308 -2.82 -47.21 16.01
CA ASN A 308 -2.29 -46.54 17.20
C ASN A 308 -1.02 -45.79 16.77
N LEU A 309 -1.05 -44.45 16.76
CA LEU A 309 0.11 -43.62 16.45
C LEU A 309 0.76 -43.15 17.75
N THR A 310 1.96 -43.65 18.02
CA THR A 310 2.88 -43.10 19.02
C THR A 310 3.93 -42.27 18.27
N PHE A 311 4.06 -40.99 18.60
CA PHE A 311 5.13 -40.13 18.09
C PHE A 311 6.22 -39.95 19.16
N PRO A 312 7.50 -39.81 18.76
CA PRO A 312 8.61 -39.46 19.65
C PRO A 312 8.53 -38.01 20.16
#